data_AF-A0A060XI38-F1
#
_entry.id   AF-A0A060XI38-F1
#
_cell.length_a   1.000
_cell.length_b   1.000
_cell.length_c   1.000
_cell.angle_alpha   90.00
_cell.angle_beta   90.00
_cell.angle_gamma   90.00
#
_symmetry.space_group_name_H-M   'P 1'
#
loop_
_entity.id
_entity.type
_entity.pdbx_description
1 polymer ?
#
loop_
_entity_poly.entity_id
_entity_poly.type
_entity_poly.pdbx_seq_one_letter_code
_entity_poly.pdbx_strand_id
1 'polypeptide(L)' 'MRAENFFILRRKPVEGYDISFLITNFHTEQMYKHKLVDFVIHFMEEIDKEISEMKLSVNARARIVAEEFLKNF' A
#
# COMPACT_ATOMS: atom_id res chain seq x y z
N MET A 1 -4.95 -7.88 10.67
CA MET A 1 -3.51 -8.23 10.76
C MET A 1 -2.55 -7.15 10.24
N ARG A 2 -2.85 -6.34 9.19
CA ARG A 2 -1.95 -5.22 8.78
C ARG A 2 -2.14 -3.90 9.55
N ALA A 3 -3.38 -3.51 9.86
CA ALA A 3 -3.66 -2.25 10.56
C ALA A 3 -3.19 -2.21 12.03
N GLU A 4 -2.84 -3.36 12.62
CA GLU A 4 -2.27 -3.42 13.98
C GLU A 4 -0.79 -3.00 14.01
N ASN A 5 -0.08 -3.15 12.88
CA ASN A 5 1.30 -2.67 12.73
C ASN A 5 1.37 -1.19 12.32
N PHE A 6 0.25 -0.61 11.88
CA PHE A 6 0.16 0.78 11.43
C PHE A 6 -0.84 1.55 12.29
N PHE A 7 -0.34 2.14 13.38
CA PHE A 7 -1.13 2.78 14.44
C PHE A 7 -2.11 3.87 13.97
N ILE A 8 -1.88 4.47 12.79
CA ILE A 8 -2.70 5.58 12.27
C ILE A 8 -3.64 5.19 11.12
N LEU A 9 -3.63 3.95 10.65
CA LEU A 9 -4.50 3.51 9.56
C LEU A 9 -5.89 3.12 10.08
N ARG A 10 -6.95 3.61 9.43
CA ARG A 10 -8.31 3.14 9.72
C ARG A 10 -8.51 1.74 9.15
N ARG A 11 -9.18 0.88 9.91
CA ARG A 11 -9.57 -0.48 9.47
C ARG A 11 -10.56 -0.46 8.29
N LYS A 12 -11.39 0.58 8.22
CA LYS A 12 -12.32 0.83 7.12
C LYS A 12 -12.14 2.29 6.68
N PRO A 13 -11.95 2.55 5.38
CA PRO A 13 -11.86 3.91 4.88
C PRO A 13 -13.21 4.64 5.00
N VAL A 14 -13.19 5.97 4.86
CA VAL A 14 -14.41 6.76 4.66
C VAL A 14 -15.02 6.35 3.32
N GLU A 15 -16.35 6.40 3.21
CA GLU A 15 -17.04 6.14 1.96
C GLU A 15 -16.54 7.08 0.85
N GLY A 16 -16.30 6.53 -0.34
CA GLY A 16 -15.74 7.25 -1.48
C GLY A 16 -14.21 7.37 -1.50
N TYR A 17 -13.50 6.77 -0.53
CA TYR A 17 -12.04 6.77 -0.47
C TYR A 17 -11.48 5.35 -0.35
N ASP A 18 -10.31 5.12 -0.95
CA ASP A 18 -9.63 3.83 -0.89
C ASP A 18 -8.91 3.60 0.45
N ILE A 19 -8.35 4.67 1.03
CA ILE A 19 -7.56 4.65 2.26
C ILE A 19 -7.96 5.83 3.16
N SER A 20 -7.87 5.65 4.48
CA SER A 20 -8.05 6.75 5.42
C SER A 20 -7.14 6.61 6.63
N PHE A 21 -6.56 7.74 7.05
CA PHE A 21 -5.78 7.86 8.27
C PHE A 21 -6.63 8.44 9.40
N LEU A 22 -6.39 8.00 10.63
CA LEU A 22 -6.93 8.58 11.85
C LEU A 22 -5.78 9.01 12.76
N ILE A 23 -5.65 10.31 12.94
CA ILE A 23 -4.62 10.90 13.81
C ILE A 23 -5.32 11.48 15.03
N THR A 24 -4.95 10.99 16.21
CA THR A 24 -5.48 11.43 17.50
C THR A 24 -4.38 12.16 18.28
N ASN A 25 -4.75 12.79 19.40
CA ASN A 25 -3.79 13.42 20.31
C ASN A 25 -2.72 12.43 20.79
N PHE A 26 -3.10 11.17 21.07
CA PHE A 26 -2.16 10.12 21.50
C PHE A 26 -1.03 9.89 20.49
N HIS A 27 -1.33 9.92 19.20
CA HIS A 27 -0.30 9.80 18.15
C HIS A 27 0.66 10.99 18.17
N THR A 28 0.15 12.21 18.41
CA THR A 28 0.99 13.41 18.47
C THR A 28 1.75 13.59 19.79
N GLU A 29 1.34 12.88 20.84
CA GLU A 29 2.03 12.83 22.14
C GLU A 29 3.16 11.79 22.12
N GLN A 30 2.97 10.67 21.41
CA GLN A 30 3.95 9.58 21.31
C GLN A 30 4.91 9.73 20.12
N MET A 31 4.52 10.45 19.07
CA MET A 31 5.29 10.60 17.83
C MET A 31 5.53 12.08 17.51
N TYR A 32 6.69 12.37 16.93
CA TYR A 32 6.96 13.72 16.42
C TYR A 32 6.04 14.04 15.23
N LYS A 33 5.29 15.16 15.33
CA LYS A 33 4.32 15.58 14.32
C LYS A 33 4.91 15.63 12.90
N HIS A 34 6.13 16.16 12.76
CA HIS A 34 6.80 16.23 11.45
C HIS A 34 7.09 14.84 10.87
N LYS A 35 7.48 13.86 11.70
CA LYS A 35 7.69 12.47 11.25
C LYS A 35 6.40 11.77 10.84
N LEU A 36 5.28 12.13 11.45
CA LEU A 36 3.97 11.59 11.04
C LEU A 36 3.57 12.13 9.66
N VAL A 37 3.85 13.42 9.39
CA VAL A 37 3.65 14.01 8.07
C VAL A 37 4.57 13.37 7.03
N ASP A 38 5.87 13.25 7.33
CA ASP A 38 6.85 12.59 6.46
C ASP A 38 6.39 11.15 6.11
N PHE A 39 5.89 10.41 7.10
CA PHE A 39 5.37 9.07 6.91
C PHE A 39 4.17 9.03 5.95
N VAL A 40 3.20 9.93 6.11
CA VAL A 40 2.01 9.97 5.22
C VAL A 40 2.42 10.26 3.78
N ILE A 41 3.35 11.20 3.58
CA ILE A 41 3.87 11.54 2.24
C ILE A 41 4.55 10.32 1.63
N HIS A 42 5.51 9.73 2.34
CA HIS A 42 6.26 8.58 1.86
C HIS A 42 5.36 7.37 1.55
N PHE A 43 4.35 7.12 2.39
CA PHE A 43 3.39 6.04 2.18
C PHE A 43 2.59 6.22 0.89
N MET A 44 2.14 7.44 0.59
CA MET A 44 1.40 7.72 -0.64
C MET A 44 2.31 7.55 -1.88
N GLU A 45 3.58 7.93 -1.79
CA GLU A 45 4.55 7.77 -2.88
C GLU A 45 4.88 6.29 -3.17
N GLU A 46 5.12 5.49 -2.12
CA GLU A 46 5.48 4.08 -2.30
C GLU A 46 4.30 3.23 -2.81
N ILE A 47 3.04 3.55 -2.45
CA ILE A 47 1.87 2.80 -2.94
C ILE A 47 1.79 2.79 -4.46
N ASP A 48 1.95 3.95 -5.10
CA ASP A 48 1.83 4.05 -6.56
C ASP A 48 2.92 3.25 -7.27
N LYS A 49 4.13 3.27 -6.70
CA LYS A 49 5.27 2.50 -7.18
C LYS A 49 5.05 0.99 -7.00
N GLU A 50 4.65 0.54 -5.81
CA GLU A 50 4.38 -0.88 -5.53
C GLU A 50 3.27 -1.43 -6.44
N ILE A 51 2.18 -0.65 -6.65
CA ILE A 51 1.10 -1.05 -7.57
C ILE A 51 1.62 -1.20 -9.00
N SER A 52 2.47 -0.28 -9.45
CA SER A 52 3.04 -0.32 -10.79
C SER A 52 3.95 -1.55 -10.97
N GLU A 53 4.79 -1.85 -9.98
CA GLU A 53 5.65 -3.03 -9.96
C GLU A 53 4.83 -4.34 -9.94
N MET A 54 3.76 -4.40 -9.13
CA MET A 54 2.87 -5.56 -9.09
C MET A 54 2.20 -5.81 -10.44
N LYS A 55 1.72 -4.77 -11.13
CA LYS A 55 1.13 -4.90 -12.48
C LYS A 55 2.14 -5.48 -13.48
N LEU A 56 3.38 -4.99 -13.48
CA LEU A 56 4.44 -5.50 -14.34
C LEU A 56 4.76 -6.97 -14.04
N SER A 57 4.86 -7.32 -12.76
CA SER A 57 5.13 -8.69 -12.30
C SER A 57 4.05 -9.67 -12.76
N VAL A 58 2.77 -9.29 -12.64
CA VAL A 58 1.64 -10.11 -13.11
C VAL A 58 1.70 -10.32 -14.63
N ASN A 59 1.97 -9.26 -15.40
CA ASN A 59 2.08 -9.35 -16.85
C ASN A 59 3.25 -10.25 -17.29
N ALA A 60 4.42 -10.10 -16.65
CA ALA A 60 5.57 -10.94 -16.92
C ALA A 60 5.28 -12.42 -16.62
N ARG A 61 4.63 -12.70 -15.47
CA ARG A 61 4.23 -14.07 -15.10
C ARG A 61 3.21 -14.65 -16.08
N ALA A 62 2.20 -13.87 -16.49
CA ALA A 62 1.22 -14.31 -17.47
C ALA A 62 1.87 -14.70 -18.80
N ARG A 63 2.86 -13.93 -19.26
CA ARG A 63 3.64 -14.24 -20.46
C ARG A 63 4.40 -15.56 -20.33
N ILE A 64 5.10 -15.77 -19.23
CA ILE A 64 5.85 -17.03 -18.98
C ILE A 64 4.91 -18.23 -19.02
N VAL A 65 3.73 -18.13 -18.37
CA VAL A 65 2.74 -19.20 -18.35
C VAL A 65 2.21 -19.49 -19.76
N ALA A 66 1.92 -18.45 -20.55
CA ALA A 66 1.46 -18.62 -21.93
C ALA A 66 2.52 -19.27 -22.83
N GLU A 67 3.78 -18.83 -22.73
CA GLU A 67 4.90 -19.41 -23.48
C GLU A 67 5.11 -20.89 -23.13
N GLU A 68 5.03 -21.24 -21.84
CA GLU A 68 5.18 -22.63 -21.38
C GLU A 68 4.01 -23.52 -21.79
N PHE A 69 2.78 -23.01 -21.74
CA PHE A 69 1.60 -23.74 -22.21
C PHE A 69 1.73 -24.10 -23.69
N LEU A 70 2.17 -23.15 -24.53
CA LEU A 70 2.28 -23.36 -25.98
C LEU A 70 3.41 -24.30 -26.40
N LYS A 71 4.45 -24.52 -25.58
CA LYS A 71 5.49 -25.54 -25.86
C LYS A 71 4.98 -26.97 -25.80
N ASN A 72 3.86 -27.20 -25.12
CA ASN A 72 3.27 -28.51 -24.91
C ASN A 72 2.18 -28.87 -25.94
N PHE A 73 2.00 -28.01 -26.97
CA PHE A 73 1.19 -28.26 -28.17
C PHE A 73 2.10 -28.43 -29.39
#